data_AF-A0A257H243-F1
#
_entry.id   AF-A0A257H243-F1
#
_cell.length_a   1.000
_cell.length_b   1.000
_cell.length_c   1.000
_cell.angle_alpha   90.00
_cell.angle_beta   90.00
_cell.angle_gamma   90.00
#
_symmetry.space_group_name_H-M   'P 1'
#
loop_
_entity.id
_entity.type
_entity.pdbx_description
1 polymer ?
#
loop_
_entity_poly.entity_id
_entity_poly.type
_entity_poly.pdbx_seq_one_letter_code
_entity_poly.pdbx_strand_id
1 'polypeptide(L)'
;MLGISEGGYGTEVLSTRMTDRLAAVSAMACGSGSSIHVENLRNLPFRTGVGEKDSAFGRVTNARKNHLRLEELRQQDPQGYVNLLDEQKGRGHGIDYKPGPAWMIDFTRKTHPERVVLTTYRADKKRNDSAYWLQITKDLGERDLYLDAKVDKAANAIEIKAEATAAEAKYQSPDWQQALVDPGALVPAKGLKLRLWLHESLIDFSKPLIVKINGKEVSKGKVPPGLKSMMESLQRHGDPQRIYPAFLDVEVDTVSP
;
A
#
# COMPACT_ATOMS: atom_id res chain seq x y z
N MET A 1 6.67 -11.49 7.09
CA MET A 1 6.94 -12.45 5.99
C MET A 1 8.40 -12.32 5.57
N LEU A 2 9.07 -13.41 5.26
CA LEU A 2 10.45 -13.37 4.77
C LEU A 2 10.66 -14.39 3.66
N GLY A 3 11.68 -14.17 2.85
CA GLY A 3 12.06 -15.10 1.79
C GLY A 3 13.47 -14.84 1.28
N ILE A 4 14.07 -15.88 0.70
CA ILE A 4 15.44 -15.87 0.17
C ILE A 4 15.37 -16.15 -1.33
N SER A 5 16.16 -15.44 -2.13
CA SER A 5 16.26 -15.62 -3.59
C SER A 5 14.87 -15.48 -4.27
N GLU A 6 14.35 -16.50 -4.94
CA GLU A 6 12.99 -16.51 -5.50
C GLU A 6 11.91 -16.19 -4.45
N GLY A 7 12.06 -16.71 -3.24
CA GLY A 7 11.17 -16.36 -2.12
C GLY A 7 11.31 -14.90 -1.69
N GLY A 8 12.48 -14.29 -1.89
CA GLY A 8 12.74 -12.87 -1.67
C GLY A 8 11.94 -12.01 -2.66
N TYR A 9 11.99 -12.32 -3.95
CA TYR A 9 11.17 -11.64 -4.97
C TYR A 9 9.67 -11.79 -4.69
N GLY A 10 9.22 -12.99 -4.34
CA GLY A 10 7.84 -13.21 -3.90
C GLY A 10 7.47 -12.36 -2.67
N THR A 11 8.42 -12.19 -1.75
CA THR A 11 8.23 -11.33 -0.56
C THR A 11 8.04 -9.86 -0.97
N GLU A 12 8.86 -9.34 -1.87
CA GLU A 12 8.75 -7.96 -2.37
C GLU A 12 7.41 -7.72 -3.09
N VAL A 13 7.06 -8.58 -4.04
CA VAL A 13 5.81 -8.45 -4.82
C VAL A 13 4.57 -8.56 -3.93
N LEU A 14 4.52 -9.55 -3.03
CA LEU A 14 3.36 -9.71 -2.17
C LEU A 14 3.26 -8.57 -1.14
N SER A 15 4.38 -8.16 -0.53
CA SER A 15 4.38 -7.11 0.50
C SER A 15 3.78 -5.79 0.03
N THR A 16 4.00 -5.41 -1.23
CA THR A 16 3.45 -4.18 -1.83
C THR A 16 1.97 -4.30 -2.20
N ARG A 17 1.40 -5.51 -2.22
CA ARG A 17 -0.02 -5.77 -2.58
C ARG A 17 -0.90 -6.18 -1.41
N MET A 18 -0.31 -6.65 -0.31
CA MET A 18 -1.02 -7.07 0.92
C MET A 18 -0.43 -6.42 2.17
N THR A 19 -0.24 -5.11 2.09
CA THR A 19 0.47 -4.31 3.10
C THR A 19 -0.18 -4.37 4.48
N ASP A 20 -1.48 -4.62 4.54
CA ASP A 20 -2.32 -4.67 5.73
C ASP A 20 -2.38 -6.03 6.43
N ARG A 21 -1.69 -7.05 5.89
CA ARG A 21 -1.66 -8.42 6.45
C ARG A 21 -0.41 -8.74 7.26
N LEU A 22 0.61 -7.88 7.23
CA LEU A 22 1.95 -8.20 7.70
C LEU A 22 2.43 -7.19 8.74
N ALA A 23 3.21 -7.65 9.72
CA ALA A 23 3.85 -6.80 10.72
C ALA A 23 5.17 -6.19 10.24
N ALA A 24 5.95 -6.98 9.51
CA ALA A 24 7.20 -6.59 8.88
C ALA A 24 7.53 -7.58 7.76
N VAL A 25 8.41 -7.15 6.84
CA VAL A 25 8.94 -8.01 5.79
C VAL A 25 10.46 -7.91 5.67
N SER A 26 11.10 -9.05 5.38
CA SER A 26 12.53 -9.12 5.06
C SER A 26 12.74 -9.95 3.80
N ALA A 27 13.04 -9.28 2.70
CA ALA A 27 13.41 -9.91 1.44
C ALA A 27 14.95 -10.08 1.39
N MET A 28 15.45 -11.25 1.00
CA MET A 28 16.89 -11.54 1.12
C MET A 28 17.45 -12.18 -0.16
N ALA A 29 18.68 -11.83 -0.53
CA ALA A 29 19.34 -12.29 -1.74
C ALA A 29 18.49 -12.07 -3.02
N CYS A 30 17.78 -10.94 -3.06
CA CYS A 30 16.89 -10.53 -4.13
C CYS A 30 16.96 -9.01 -4.33
N GLY A 31 16.16 -8.51 -5.26
CA GLY A 31 16.07 -7.09 -5.58
C GLY A 31 15.25 -6.92 -6.84
N SER A 32 13.94 -6.89 -6.67
CA SER A 32 12.98 -6.60 -7.74
C SER A 32 13.33 -5.24 -8.33
N GLY A 33 13.26 -5.13 -9.67
CA GLY A 33 13.36 -3.84 -10.34
C GLY A 33 12.25 -2.91 -9.90
N SER A 34 11.99 -1.85 -10.67
CA SER A 34 10.91 -0.96 -10.27
C SER A 34 9.52 -1.61 -10.38
N SER A 35 9.33 -2.82 -10.93
CA SER A 35 8.06 -3.60 -11.03
C SER A 35 7.20 -3.74 -9.76
N ILE A 36 7.65 -3.23 -8.61
CA ILE A 36 6.90 -3.14 -7.36
C ILE A 36 6.65 -1.68 -6.99
N HIS A 37 5.44 -1.38 -6.50
CA HIS A 37 5.08 -0.05 -6.04
C HIS A 37 5.45 0.11 -4.56
N VAL A 38 6.70 0.52 -4.29
CA VAL A 38 7.23 0.67 -2.92
C VAL A 38 6.50 1.75 -2.11
N GLU A 39 5.82 2.68 -2.77
CA GLU A 39 4.96 3.67 -2.10
C GLU A 39 3.81 3.03 -1.30
N ASN A 40 3.40 1.80 -1.64
CA ASN A 40 2.41 1.06 -0.86
C ASN A 40 2.92 0.66 0.53
N LEU A 41 4.25 0.60 0.72
CA LEU A 41 4.88 0.13 1.97
C LEU A 41 4.85 1.16 3.10
N ARG A 42 4.13 2.29 2.95
CA ARG A 42 4.05 3.37 3.94
C ARG A 42 3.91 2.87 5.38
N ASN A 43 3.03 1.90 5.60
CA ASN A 43 2.70 1.38 6.93
C ASN A 43 3.29 -0.01 7.22
N LEU A 44 4.10 -0.57 6.31
CA LEU A 44 4.70 -1.91 6.43
C LEU A 44 6.23 -1.79 6.50
N PRO A 45 6.84 -2.06 7.67
CA PRO A 45 8.29 -2.14 7.80
C PRO A 45 8.92 -3.09 6.78
N PHE A 46 9.86 -2.57 5.98
CA PHE A 46 10.45 -3.28 4.84
C PHE A 46 11.97 -3.35 4.89
N ARG A 47 12.53 -4.55 4.91
CA ARG A 47 13.97 -4.79 4.89
C ARG A 47 14.39 -5.57 3.66
N THR A 48 15.53 -5.19 3.07
CA THR A 48 16.22 -6.02 2.08
C THR A 48 17.63 -6.36 2.54
N GLY A 49 17.97 -7.65 2.57
CA GLY A 49 19.34 -8.12 2.74
C GLY A 49 19.94 -8.56 1.40
N VAL A 50 21.07 -8.00 1.00
CA VAL A 50 21.68 -8.31 -0.30
C VAL A 50 23.21 -8.28 -0.22
N GLY A 51 23.90 -9.09 -1.02
CA GLY A 51 25.36 -9.03 -1.10
C GLY A 51 25.83 -7.89 -2.00
N GLU A 52 26.89 -7.18 -1.62
CA GLU A 52 27.50 -6.11 -2.43
C GLU A 52 27.84 -6.57 -3.86
N LYS A 53 28.17 -7.86 -4.02
CA LYS A 53 28.53 -8.50 -5.29
C LYS A 53 27.40 -9.32 -5.91
N ASP A 54 26.18 -9.32 -5.35
CA ASP A 54 25.02 -9.99 -5.94
C ASP A 54 24.44 -9.15 -7.08
N SER A 55 25.15 -9.12 -8.20
CA SER A 55 24.79 -8.32 -9.39
C SER A 55 23.87 -9.06 -10.37
N ALA A 56 23.64 -10.36 -10.18
CA ALA A 56 22.74 -11.15 -11.01
C ALA A 56 21.34 -10.52 -11.01
N PHE A 57 20.75 -10.36 -12.20
CA PHE A 57 19.44 -9.72 -12.39
C PHE A 57 19.35 -8.29 -11.83
N GLY A 58 20.48 -7.63 -11.59
CA GLY A 58 20.54 -6.27 -11.04
C GLY A 58 20.16 -6.16 -9.56
N ARG A 59 20.11 -7.26 -8.79
CA ARG A 59 19.60 -7.29 -7.40
C ARG A 59 20.12 -6.18 -6.50
N VAL A 60 21.43 -6.07 -6.32
CA VAL A 60 22.01 -5.04 -5.43
C VAL A 60 21.69 -3.62 -5.92
N THR A 61 21.73 -3.38 -7.24
CA THR A 61 21.38 -2.09 -7.84
C THR A 61 19.92 -1.74 -7.59
N ASN A 62 19.03 -2.71 -7.75
CA ASN A 62 17.59 -2.53 -7.56
C ASN A 62 17.24 -2.33 -6.09
N ALA A 63 17.84 -3.11 -5.19
CA ALA A 63 17.68 -2.93 -3.74
C ALA A 63 18.10 -1.51 -3.32
N ARG A 64 19.26 -1.02 -3.78
CA ARG A 64 19.69 0.36 -3.55
C ARG A 64 18.67 1.39 -4.04
N LYS A 65 18.16 1.23 -5.27
CA LYS A 65 17.15 2.14 -5.85
C LYS A 65 15.85 2.16 -5.06
N ASN A 66 15.33 0.99 -4.69
CA ASN A 66 14.08 0.87 -3.94
C ASN A 66 14.21 1.50 -2.55
N HIS A 67 15.33 1.27 -1.85
CA HIS A 67 15.57 1.88 -0.54
C HIS A 67 15.84 3.38 -0.61
N LEU A 68 16.52 3.87 -1.66
CA LEU A 68 16.63 5.31 -1.91
C LEU A 68 15.23 5.94 -2.07
N ARG A 69 14.36 5.32 -2.86
CA ARG A 69 12.98 5.79 -3.04
C ARG A 69 12.17 5.76 -1.74
N LEU A 70 12.31 4.73 -0.93
CA LEU A 70 11.67 4.65 0.39
C LEU A 70 12.16 5.76 1.32
N GLU A 71 13.45 6.08 1.33
CA GLU A 71 14.00 7.18 2.12
C GLU A 71 13.53 8.55 1.62
N GLU A 72 13.42 8.78 0.31
CA GLU A 72 12.80 10.00 -0.25
C GLU A 72 11.34 10.16 0.20
N LEU A 73 10.56 9.08 0.15
CA LEU A 73 9.18 9.05 0.61
C LEU A 73 9.09 9.30 2.13
N ARG A 74 10.01 8.75 2.90
CA ARG A 74 10.13 8.96 4.34
C ARG A 74 10.49 10.40 4.70
N GLN A 75 11.35 11.07 3.92
CA GLN A 75 11.66 12.48 4.14
C GLN A 75 10.41 13.37 4.01
N GLN A 76 9.50 13.01 3.10
CA GLN A 76 8.22 13.71 2.88
C GLN A 76 7.13 13.28 3.88
N ASP A 77 7.27 12.09 4.47
CA ASP A 77 6.37 11.52 5.47
C ASP A 77 7.17 10.79 6.57
N PRO A 78 7.73 11.54 7.55
CA PRO A 78 8.64 10.96 8.55
C PRO A 78 8.04 9.89 9.45
N GLN A 79 6.70 9.77 9.48
CA GLN A 79 5.97 8.75 10.23
C GLN A 79 5.74 7.46 9.44
N GLY A 80 6.11 7.41 8.16
CA GLY A 80 5.94 6.26 7.28
C GLY A 80 7.27 5.64 6.83
N TYR A 81 7.17 4.57 6.04
CA TYR A 81 8.27 3.99 5.26
C TYR A 81 9.48 3.54 6.09
N VAL A 82 9.24 2.95 7.26
CA VAL A 82 10.30 2.30 8.04
C VAL A 82 10.97 1.24 7.16
N ASN A 83 12.26 1.40 6.88
CA ASN A 83 12.97 0.48 6.02
C ASN A 83 14.44 0.32 6.43
N LEU A 84 15.06 -0.77 5.97
CA LEU A 84 16.47 -1.07 6.20
C LEU A 84 17.08 -1.81 5.00
N LEU A 85 18.11 -1.23 4.38
CA LEU A 85 18.98 -1.93 3.43
C LEU A 85 20.18 -2.52 4.16
N ASP A 86 20.24 -3.84 4.27
CA ASP A 86 21.40 -4.58 4.75
C ASP A 86 22.24 -5.06 3.57
N GLU A 87 23.09 -4.18 3.06
CA GLU A 87 24.05 -4.52 2.02
C GLU A 87 25.34 -5.09 2.63
N GLN A 88 25.61 -6.37 2.36
CA GLN A 88 26.71 -7.10 2.99
C GLN A 88 27.98 -7.07 2.14
N LYS A 89 28.98 -6.34 2.63
CA LYS A 89 30.29 -6.15 1.98
C LYS A 89 30.95 -7.48 1.62
N GLY A 90 31.45 -7.57 0.39
CA GLY A 90 32.18 -8.73 -0.13
C GLY A 90 31.35 -9.97 -0.45
N ARG A 91 30.05 -10.00 -0.09
CA ARG A 91 29.15 -11.14 -0.32
C ARG A 91 28.52 -11.11 -1.72
N GLY A 92 28.31 -12.28 -2.30
CA GLY A 92 27.51 -12.48 -3.52
C GLY A 92 26.08 -12.91 -3.16
N HIS A 93 25.55 -13.88 -3.90
CA HIS A 93 24.19 -14.39 -3.66
C HIS A 93 23.97 -14.98 -2.24
N GLY A 94 24.99 -15.62 -1.68
CA GLY A 94 24.99 -16.08 -0.30
C GLY A 94 25.37 -14.96 0.68
N ILE A 95 24.47 -14.65 1.61
CA ILE A 95 24.63 -13.61 2.65
C ILE A 95 24.39 -14.20 4.05
N ASP A 96 24.67 -13.44 5.12
CA ASP A 96 24.16 -13.78 6.45
C ASP A 96 22.67 -13.42 6.54
N TYR A 97 21.82 -14.44 6.69
CA TYR A 97 20.36 -14.26 6.75
C TYR A 97 19.84 -13.94 8.16
N LYS A 98 20.64 -14.16 9.22
CA LYS A 98 20.21 -14.00 10.62
C LYS A 98 19.69 -12.61 10.98
N PRO A 99 20.26 -11.50 10.46
CA PRO A 99 19.77 -10.16 10.80
C PRO A 99 18.36 -9.87 10.29
N GLY A 100 17.86 -10.61 9.29
CA GLY A 100 16.49 -10.45 8.77
C GLY A 100 15.41 -10.74 9.80
N PRO A 101 15.28 -12.00 10.27
CA PRO A 101 14.35 -12.36 11.34
C PRO A 101 14.58 -11.54 12.62
N ALA A 102 15.83 -11.26 12.98
CA ALA A 102 16.17 -10.50 14.19
C ALA A 102 15.67 -9.05 14.15
N TRP A 103 15.64 -8.42 12.96
CA TRP A 103 15.07 -7.08 12.80
C TRP A 103 13.53 -7.10 12.84
N MET A 104 12.91 -8.17 12.31
CA MET A 104 11.45 -8.23 12.18
C MET A 104 10.70 -8.36 13.51
N ILE A 105 11.32 -8.91 14.56
CA ILE A 105 10.65 -9.15 15.86
C ILE A 105 10.29 -7.87 16.61
N ASP A 106 10.89 -6.73 16.23
CA ASP A 106 10.62 -5.43 16.85
C ASP A 106 9.29 -4.80 16.37
N PHE A 107 8.62 -5.41 15.39
CA PHE A 107 7.45 -4.83 14.74
C PHE A 107 6.16 -5.60 15.04
N THR A 108 5.11 -4.83 15.32
CA THR A 108 3.73 -5.31 15.39
C THR A 108 2.93 -4.75 14.23
N ARG A 109 2.00 -5.55 13.71
CA ARG A 109 1.14 -5.13 12.60
C ARG A 109 0.31 -3.92 12.99
N LYS A 110 0.34 -2.90 12.12
CA LYS A 110 -0.51 -1.71 12.23
C LYS A 110 -1.86 -2.00 11.58
N THR A 111 -2.94 -2.00 12.34
CA THR A 111 -4.24 -2.41 11.78
C THR A 111 -5.06 -1.23 11.26
N HIS A 112 -5.02 -0.10 11.97
CA HIS A 112 -5.81 1.10 11.65
C HIS A 112 -4.89 2.33 11.54
N PRO A 113 -4.05 2.43 10.49
CA PRO A 113 -3.20 3.60 10.29
C PRO A 113 -4.01 4.84 9.92
N GLU A 114 -3.58 6.02 10.36
CA GLU A 114 -4.27 7.28 10.00
C GLU A 114 -4.09 7.69 8.54
N ARG A 115 -3.06 7.18 7.85
CA ARG A 115 -2.85 7.44 6.43
C ARG A 115 -2.56 6.15 5.68
N VAL A 116 -3.23 5.97 4.54
CA VAL A 116 -3.11 4.82 3.65
C VAL A 116 -2.70 5.33 2.28
N VAL A 117 -1.58 4.83 1.77
CA VAL A 117 -1.16 5.02 0.38
C VAL A 117 -1.37 3.69 -0.34
N LEU A 118 -2.08 3.74 -1.46
CA LEU A 118 -2.42 2.58 -2.26
C LEU A 118 -2.36 2.93 -3.75
N THR A 119 -1.34 2.42 -4.41
CA THR A 119 -1.28 2.23 -5.84
C THR A 119 -1.83 0.84 -6.17
N THR A 120 -2.87 0.78 -6.99
CA THR A 120 -3.38 -0.47 -7.57
C THR A 120 -3.12 -0.49 -9.05
N TYR A 121 -2.57 -1.61 -9.51
CA TYR A 121 -2.19 -1.85 -10.89
C TYR A 121 -2.45 -3.31 -11.23
N ARG A 122 -2.65 -3.58 -12.52
CA ARG A 122 -2.81 -4.96 -12.98
C ARG A 122 -1.46 -5.67 -12.99
N ALA A 123 -1.42 -6.80 -12.29
CA ALA A 123 -0.42 -7.84 -12.52
C ALA A 123 -1.18 -9.08 -13.01
N ASP A 124 -0.91 -9.50 -14.25
CA ASP A 124 -1.75 -10.47 -14.96
C ASP A 124 -3.24 -10.03 -14.97
N LYS A 125 -4.19 -10.88 -14.56
CA LYS A 125 -5.63 -10.57 -14.52
C LYS A 125 -6.12 -10.04 -13.17
N LYS A 126 -5.22 -9.78 -12.22
CA LYS A 126 -5.58 -9.41 -10.85
C LYS A 126 -5.05 -8.03 -10.47
N ARG A 127 -5.81 -7.35 -9.61
CA ARG A 127 -5.41 -6.12 -8.90
C ARG A 127 -5.76 -6.24 -7.42
N ASN A 128 -4.98 -5.60 -6.56
CA ASN A 128 -5.34 -5.44 -5.16
C ASN A 128 -6.40 -4.34 -5.06
N ASP A 129 -7.56 -4.65 -4.50
CA ASP A 129 -8.70 -3.74 -4.42
C ASP A 129 -8.79 -3.02 -3.07
N SER A 130 -7.85 -3.25 -2.15
CA SER A 130 -7.91 -2.67 -0.81
C SER A 130 -6.57 -2.68 -0.09
N ALA A 131 -6.45 -1.74 0.86
CA ALA A 131 -5.42 -1.73 1.88
C ALA A 131 -5.98 -1.09 3.16
N TYR A 132 -5.80 -1.76 4.30
CA TYR A 132 -6.25 -1.33 5.62
C TYR A 132 -7.76 -1.08 5.66
N TRP A 133 -8.17 0.18 5.81
CA TRP A 133 -9.56 0.65 5.84
C TRP A 133 -10.05 1.21 4.50
N LEU A 134 -9.19 1.28 3.48
CA LEU A 134 -9.53 1.79 2.16
C LEU A 134 -9.78 0.63 1.20
N GLN A 135 -10.97 0.61 0.58
CA GLN A 135 -11.34 -0.38 -0.43
C GLN A 135 -11.87 0.31 -1.68
N ILE A 136 -11.56 -0.25 -2.84
CA ILE A 136 -12.15 0.04 -4.14
C ILE A 136 -13.29 -0.94 -4.36
N THR A 137 -14.51 -0.42 -4.53
CA THR A 137 -15.72 -1.23 -4.81
C THR A 137 -16.11 -1.22 -6.28
N LYS A 138 -15.63 -0.22 -7.04
CA LYS A 138 -15.74 -0.15 -8.50
C LYS A 138 -14.51 0.58 -9.04
N ASP A 139 -13.70 -0.10 -9.85
CA ASP A 139 -12.51 0.48 -10.48
C ASP A 139 -12.82 1.21 -11.80
N LEU A 140 -11.76 1.68 -12.48
CA LEU A 140 -11.82 2.40 -13.74
C LEU A 140 -11.29 1.56 -14.92
N GLY A 141 -11.55 0.25 -14.90
CA GLY A 141 -11.03 -0.66 -15.93
C GLY A 141 -9.49 -0.72 -15.88
N GLU A 142 -8.85 -0.64 -17.03
CA GLU A 142 -7.40 -0.88 -17.21
C GLU A 142 -6.48 0.25 -16.71
N ARG A 143 -7.02 1.27 -16.05
CA ARG A 143 -6.23 2.40 -15.53
C ARG A 143 -5.62 2.02 -14.17
N ASP A 144 -4.36 2.38 -13.97
CA ASP A 144 -3.75 2.30 -12.64
C ASP A 144 -4.31 3.42 -11.77
N LEU A 145 -4.55 3.12 -10.49
CA LEU A 145 -5.12 4.08 -9.54
C LEU A 145 -4.12 4.37 -8.44
N TYR A 146 -4.03 5.66 -8.08
CA TYR A 146 -3.12 6.19 -7.08
C TYR A 146 -3.94 6.89 -6.00
N LEU A 147 -3.97 6.30 -4.80
CA LEU A 147 -4.76 6.77 -3.68
C LEU A 147 -3.86 7.16 -2.50
N ASP A 148 -4.10 8.34 -1.93
CA ASP A 148 -3.51 8.80 -0.68
C ASP A 148 -4.63 9.31 0.21
N ALA A 149 -5.01 8.49 1.19
CA ALA A 149 -6.12 8.73 2.10
C ALA A 149 -5.60 9.00 3.51
N LYS A 150 -6.07 10.09 4.12
CA LYS A 150 -5.65 10.59 5.44
C LYS A 150 -6.86 10.80 6.33
N VAL A 151 -6.73 10.43 7.59
CA VAL A 151 -7.70 10.67 8.66
C VAL A 151 -7.21 11.83 9.50
N ASP A 152 -8.05 12.85 9.65
CA ASP A 152 -7.91 13.89 10.66
C ASP A 152 -8.89 13.59 11.79
N LYS A 153 -8.36 13.00 12.87
CA LYS A 153 -9.15 12.64 14.06
C LYS A 153 -9.73 13.86 14.77
N ALA A 154 -9.00 14.97 14.80
CA ALA A 154 -9.43 16.17 15.52
C ALA A 154 -10.63 16.82 14.82
N ALA A 155 -10.58 16.89 13.48
CA ALA A 155 -11.68 17.39 12.67
C ALA A 155 -12.78 16.35 12.41
N ASN A 156 -12.57 15.09 12.81
CA ASN A 156 -13.40 13.94 12.43
C ASN A 156 -13.64 13.89 10.91
N ALA A 157 -12.55 13.94 10.15
CA ALA A 157 -12.56 14.06 8.70
C ALA A 157 -11.63 13.06 8.02
N ILE A 158 -11.96 12.71 6.77
CA ILE A 158 -11.12 11.91 5.89
C ILE A 158 -10.88 12.70 4.60
N GLU A 159 -9.62 12.87 4.24
CA GLU A 159 -9.21 13.47 2.97
C GLU A 159 -8.56 12.42 2.08
N ILE A 160 -8.98 12.34 0.82
CA ILE A 160 -8.50 11.37 -0.15
C ILE A 160 -8.04 12.10 -1.41
N LYS A 161 -6.78 11.94 -1.78
CA LYS A 161 -6.33 12.20 -3.15
C LYS A 161 -6.55 10.94 -3.95
N ALA A 162 -7.29 11.03 -5.05
CA ALA A 162 -7.62 9.91 -5.92
C ALA A 162 -7.36 10.25 -7.39
N GLU A 163 -6.30 9.65 -7.93
CA GLU A 163 -5.82 9.87 -9.28
C GLU A 163 -5.76 8.55 -10.07
N ALA A 164 -5.79 8.66 -11.40
CA ALA A 164 -5.66 7.55 -12.32
C ALA A 164 -4.78 7.95 -13.52
N THR A 165 -4.17 6.97 -14.18
CA THR A 165 -3.44 7.20 -15.45
C THR A 165 -4.37 7.77 -16.51
N ALA A 166 -3.95 8.77 -17.28
CA ALA A 166 -4.80 9.41 -18.30
C ALA A 166 -5.30 8.43 -19.36
N ALA A 167 -4.47 7.47 -19.78
CA ALA A 167 -4.84 6.37 -20.66
C ALA A 167 -4.93 5.05 -19.88
N GLU A 168 -5.43 4.00 -20.54
CA GLU A 168 -5.28 2.63 -20.04
C GLU A 168 -3.80 2.35 -19.78
N ALA A 169 -3.50 1.73 -18.64
CA ALA A 169 -2.13 1.38 -18.32
C ALA A 169 -1.65 0.35 -19.33
N LYS A 170 -0.46 0.57 -19.90
CA LYS A 170 0.19 -0.45 -20.71
C LYS A 170 0.45 -1.64 -19.81
N TYR A 171 -0.05 -2.81 -20.19
CA TYR A 171 0.16 -4.05 -19.46
C TYR A 171 1.62 -4.18 -19.04
N GLN A 172 1.86 -4.25 -17.73
CA GLN A 172 3.20 -4.49 -17.20
C GLN A 172 3.59 -5.92 -17.60
N SER A 173 4.70 -6.06 -18.34
CA SER A 173 5.22 -7.34 -18.82
C SER A 173 5.24 -8.40 -17.69
N PRO A 174 5.05 -9.71 -18.00
CA PRO A 174 5.18 -10.78 -17.00
C PRO A 174 6.60 -10.85 -16.39
N ASP A 175 7.57 -10.16 -17.00
CA ASP A 175 8.94 -10.06 -16.53
C ASP A 175 9.04 -9.10 -15.33
N TRP A 176 9.14 -9.69 -14.15
CA TRP A 176 9.29 -9.01 -12.86
C TRP A 176 10.61 -8.20 -12.74
N GLN A 177 11.55 -8.33 -13.68
CA GLN A 177 12.78 -7.53 -13.70
C GLN A 177 12.61 -6.19 -14.41
N GLN A 178 11.53 -6.00 -15.17
CA GLN A 178 11.32 -4.76 -15.90
C GLN A 178 11.06 -3.59 -14.96
N ALA A 179 11.48 -2.41 -15.40
CA ALA A 179 11.14 -1.19 -14.72
C ALA A 179 9.63 -0.92 -14.81
N LEU A 180 9.04 -0.32 -13.77
CA LEU A 180 7.75 0.33 -13.92
C LEU A 180 7.83 1.31 -15.08
N VAL A 181 6.85 1.21 -15.97
CA VAL A 181 6.65 2.20 -17.01
C VAL A 181 6.21 3.50 -16.33
N ASP A 182 6.72 4.63 -16.82
CA ASP A 182 6.20 5.92 -16.42
C ASP A 182 4.66 5.92 -16.56
N PRO A 183 3.91 6.17 -15.48
CA PRO A 183 2.44 6.20 -15.55
C PRO A 183 1.91 7.28 -16.48
N GLY A 184 2.76 8.24 -16.89
CA GLY A 184 2.38 9.38 -17.69
C GLY A 184 1.52 10.35 -16.89
N ALA A 185 0.68 11.11 -17.59
CA ALA A 185 -0.18 12.10 -16.94
C ALA A 185 -1.19 11.42 -16.00
N LEU A 186 -1.26 11.91 -14.77
CA LEU A 186 -2.30 11.53 -13.82
C LEU A 186 -3.46 12.52 -13.88
N VAL A 187 -4.68 12.00 -13.83
CA VAL A 187 -5.93 12.79 -13.81
C VAL A 187 -6.80 12.37 -12.64
N PRO A 188 -7.73 13.22 -12.16
CA PRO A 188 -8.69 12.81 -11.15
C PRO A 188 -9.44 11.52 -11.54
N ALA A 189 -9.53 10.57 -10.60
CA ALA A 189 -10.10 9.24 -10.83
C ALA A 189 -11.64 9.23 -10.89
N LYS A 190 -12.25 10.05 -11.75
CA LYS A 190 -13.72 10.20 -11.86
C LYS A 190 -14.43 8.85 -12.07
N GLY A 191 -15.49 8.60 -11.31
CA GLY A 191 -16.30 7.37 -11.37
C GLY A 191 -15.77 6.20 -10.55
N LEU A 192 -14.64 6.38 -9.85
CA LEU A 192 -14.09 5.40 -8.90
C LEU A 192 -14.99 5.37 -7.66
N LYS A 193 -15.41 4.16 -7.24
CA LYS A 193 -16.15 3.98 -5.99
C LYS A 193 -15.27 3.37 -4.93
N LEU A 194 -15.31 3.99 -3.75
CA LEU A 194 -14.53 3.59 -2.59
C LEU A 194 -15.46 3.21 -1.45
N ARG A 195 -15.05 2.22 -0.68
CA ARG A 195 -15.59 1.91 0.64
C ARG A 195 -14.55 2.25 1.69
N LEU A 196 -14.95 3.07 2.65
CA LEU A 196 -14.16 3.43 3.82
C LEU A 196 -14.66 2.58 4.98
N TRP A 197 -13.84 1.66 5.46
CA TRP A 197 -14.13 0.87 6.64
C TRP A 197 -13.76 1.66 7.90
N LEU A 198 -14.70 1.84 8.82
CA LEU A 198 -14.56 2.80 9.91
C LEU A 198 -14.41 2.08 11.25
N HIS A 199 -13.45 2.52 12.04
CA HIS A 199 -13.17 2.04 13.38
C HIS A 199 -13.05 3.23 14.34
N GLU A 200 -13.38 3.04 15.62
CA GLU A 200 -13.32 4.08 16.66
C GLU A 200 -11.90 4.60 16.90
N SER A 201 -10.89 3.81 16.55
CA SER A 201 -9.49 4.25 16.57
C SER A 201 -9.13 5.20 15.43
N LEU A 202 -10.03 5.46 14.48
CA LEU A 202 -9.85 6.37 13.34
C LEU A 202 -10.79 7.57 13.43
N ILE A 203 -12.04 7.37 13.88
CA ILE A 203 -13.07 8.42 13.87
C ILE A 203 -13.90 8.42 15.16
N ASP A 204 -14.57 9.53 15.43
CA ASP A 204 -15.55 9.69 16.50
C ASP A 204 -16.97 9.49 15.94
N PHE A 205 -17.55 8.32 16.23
CA PHE A 205 -18.91 7.95 15.79
C PHE A 205 -20.02 8.84 16.35
N SER A 206 -19.77 9.62 17.41
CA SER A 206 -20.78 10.54 17.95
C SER A 206 -20.97 11.80 17.09
N LYS A 207 -19.95 12.14 16.28
CA LYS A 207 -19.89 13.33 15.44
C LYS A 207 -20.16 13.01 13.98
N PRO A 208 -20.64 13.99 13.19
CA PRO A 208 -20.64 13.86 11.73
C PRO A 208 -19.22 13.65 11.21
N LEU A 209 -19.05 12.67 10.30
CA LEU A 209 -17.82 12.45 9.55
C LEU A 209 -17.87 13.30 8.27
N ILE A 210 -16.78 14.02 7.99
CA ILE A 210 -16.61 14.76 6.73
C ILE A 210 -15.66 13.97 5.83
N VAL A 211 -16.05 13.71 4.58
CA VAL A 211 -15.17 13.09 3.60
C VAL A 211 -14.94 14.04 2.44
N LYS A 212 -13.67 14.30 2.15
CA LYS A 212 -13.23 15.08 0.99
C LYS A 212 -12.44 14.21 0.03
N ILE A 213 -12.74 14.32 -1.25
CA ILE A 213 -11.98 13.67 -2.33
C ILE A 213 -11.50 14.76 -3.27
N ASN A 214 -10.19 14.80 -3.55
CA ASN A 214 -9.57 15.79 -4.43
C ASN A 214 -9.98 17.24 -4.07
N GLY A 215 -10.03 17.53 -2.77
CA GLY A 215 -10.41 18.84 -2.22
C GLY A 215 -11.92 19.11 -2.14
N LYS A 216 -12.78 18.29 -2.75
CA LYS A 216 -14.24 18.46 -2.73
C LYS A 216 -14.90 17.61 -1.64
N GLU A 217 -15.81 18.19 -0.87
CA GLU A 217 -16.65 17.45 0.08
C GLU A 217 -17.65 16.56 -0.68
N VAL A 218 -17.54 15.24 -0.49
CA VAL A 218 -18.39 14.23 -1.14
C VAL A 218 -19.41 13.60 -0.19
N SER A 219 -19.17 13.72 1.13
CA SER A 219 -20.10 13.23 2.14
C SER A 219 -19.90 13.98 3.46
N LYS A 220 -21.00 14.23 4.15
CA LYS A 220 -21.03 14.78 5.50
C LYS A 220 -22.23 14.23 6.26
N GLY A 221 -21.99 13.43 7.29
CA GLY A 221 -23.07 12.81 8.05
C GLY A 221 -22.58 11.87 9.14
N LYS A 222 -23.50 11.43 10.00
CA LYS A 222 -23.20 10.38 10.98
C LYS A 222 -23.19 9.03 10.29
N VAL A 223 -22.23 8.18 10.66
CA VAL A 223 -22.11 6.80 10.16
C VAL A 223 -22.16 5.86 11.37
N PRO A 224 -23.35 5.47 11.86
CA PRO A 224 -23.47 4.73 13.10
C PRO A 224 -22.90 3.31 12.96
N PRO A 225 -22.25 2.78 14.02
CA PRO A 225 -21.91 1.37 14.13
C PRO A 225 -23.11 0.44 13.93
N GLY A 226 -22.88 -0.74 13.35
CA GLY A 226 -23.92 -1.75 13.17
C GLY A 226 -23.39 -3.17 12.97
N LEU A 227 -24.14 -4.14 13.48
CA LEU A 227 -23.81 -5.58 13.37
C LEU A 227 -23.64 -6.02 11.90
N LYS A 228 -24.48 -5.49 11.00
CA LYS A 228 -24.37 -5.76 9.55
C LYS A 228 -22.98 -5.39 9.01
N SER A 229 -22.47 -4.21 9.35
CA SER A 229 -21.14 -3.76 8.91
C SER A 229 -20.03 -4.63 9.47
N MET A 230 -20.14 -5.05 10.74
CA MET A 230 -19.19 -5.98 11.35
C MET A 230 -19.19 -7.35 10.66
N MET A 231 -20.37 -7.87 10.30
CA MET A 231 -20.49 -9.15 9.58
C MET A 231 -19.90 -9.05 8.17
N GLU A 232 -20.20 -7.99 7.42
CA GLU A 232 -19.61 -7.76 6.09
C GLU A 232 -18.08 -7.62 6.17
N SER A 233 -17.60 -6.90 7.18
CA SER A 233 -16.18 -6.71 7.45
C SER A 233 -15.47 -8.03 7.76
N LEU A 234 -16.05 -8.85 8.64
CA LEU A 234 -15.52 -10.18 8.99
C LEU A 234 -15.50 -11.11 7.76
N GLN A 235 -16.59 -11.13 6.98
CA GLN A 235 -16.68 -11.94 5.76
C GLN A 235 -15.62 -11.55 4.74
N ARG A 236 -15.33 -10.26 4.60
CA ARG A 236 -14.33 -9.76 3.64
C ARG A 236 -12.91 -10.03 4.09
N HIS A 237 -12.59 -9.73 5.35
CA HIS A 237 -11.20 -9.70 5.81
C HIS A 237 -10.74 -11.00 6.44
N GLY A 238 -11.64 -11.77 7.06
CA GLY A 238 -11.30 -13.00 7.79
C GLY A 238 -10.30 -12.78 8.93
N ASP A 239 -10.19 -11.54 9.44
CA ASP A 239 -9.18 -11.11 10.40
C ASP A 239 -9.87 -10.37 11.55
N PRO A 240 -9.84 -10.90 12.79
CA PRO A 240 -10.51 -10.27 13.94
C PRO A 240 -10.06 -8.84 14.23
N GLN A 241 -8.80 -8.49 13.93
CA GLN A 241 -8.33 -7.13 14.17
C GLN A 241 -8.87 -6.15 13.12
N ARG A 242 -9.42 -6.65 12.02
CA ARG A 242 -10.01 -5.86 10.92
C ARG A 242 -11.53 -5.95 10.91
N ILE A 243 -12.15 -6.14 12.07
CA ILE A 243 -13.60 -6.00 12.22
C ILE A 243 -13.91 -4.52 12.35
N TYR A 244 -14.57 -3.98 11.34
CA TYR A 244 -14.97 -2.58 11.28
C TYR A 244 -16.45 -2.44 11.65
N PRO A 245 -16.79 -1.66 12.69
CA PRO A 245 -18.16 -1.47 13.13
C PRO A 245 -19.05 -0.71 12.15
N ALA A 246 -18.47 0.03 11.20
CA ALA A 246 -19.24 0.74 10.18
C ALA A 246 -18.44 0.82 8.86
N PHE A 247 -19.12 1.19 7.79
CA PHE A 247 -18.46 1.61 6.55
C PHE A 247 -19.23 2.75 5.89
N LEU A 248 -18.55 3.50 5.03
CA LEU A 248 -19.15 4.54 4.20
C LEU A 248 -18.70 4.35 2.75
N ASP A 249 -19.66 4.25 1.85
CA ASP A 249 -19.40 4.22 0.40
C ASP A 249 -19.40 5.66 -0.14
N VAL A 250 -18.36 5.99 -0.91
CA VAL A 250 -18.16 7.29 -1.54
C VAL A 250 -17.75 7.11 -2.99
N GLU A 251 -18.01 8.12 -3.82
CA GLU A 251 -17.65 8.12 -5.23
C GLU A 251 -16.77 9.33 -5.52
N VAL A 252 -15.71 9.12 -6.31
CA VAL A 252 -14.93 10.22 -6.87
C VAL A 252 -15.80 10.87 -7.93
N ASP A 253 -16.42 11.97 -7.50
CA ASP A 253 -17.34 12.79 -8.25
C ASP A 253 -17.15 12.77 -9.78
N THR A 254 -18.22 12.37 -10.48
CA THR A 254 -18.47 12.78 -11.86
C THR A 254 -19.18 14.13 -11.81
N VAL A 255 -18.51 15.23 -11.46
CA VAL A 255 -19.18 16.53 -11.69
C VAL A 255 -19.24 16.72 -13.20
N SER A 256 -20.40 16.41 -13.77
CA SER A 256 -20.87 17.04 -15.01
C SER A 256 -20.87 18.55 -14.79
N PRO A 257 -20.47 19.33 -15.81
CA PRO A 257 -20.49 20.79 -15.75
C PRO A 257 -21.85 21.35 -15.32
#